data_AF-A0A6F9XPC0-F1
#
_entry.id   AF-A0A6F9XPC0-F1
#
_cell.length_a   1.000
_cell.length_b   1.000
_cell.length_c   1.000
_cell.angle_alpha   90.00
_cell.angle_beta   90.00
_cell.angle_gamma   90.00
#
_symmetry.space_group_name_H-M   'P 1'
#
loop_
_entity.id
_entity.type
_entity.pdbx_description
1 polymer ?
#
loop_
_entity_poly.entity_id
_entity_poly.type
_entity_poly.pdbx_seq_one_letter_code
_entity_poly.pdbx_strand_id
1 'polypeptide(L)'
;MEIANEIAGDSGSNPSKWGLFSLAGGKYSNVKTLIEALKKMLFYLESEYQPNFNVYKEYRELHHSVELLRNEVDAKANEYRNLPVNIQKLNMLAQKYESFEEKFENEEAQKRYLVQKKEADYRLLESQNKHKQAKLQLELLNLDSKITLNRETLNKITEQKPWFFEIRKKRFYKNNLKACRHTLKQLEAQKVSLKTDYQYLAGLTTEAKMEFEQKQVEYNQWKKLAKDRQDRLLREKSLQENKLETIKRGINTLRPLDLKVGYQQLRLMDPWFTEKYRRAQSRLFIRALGVRKQFLYENRIQLRKAVKVWENQNKYKLDSPKLINNAWNWINLAIPVISSTFASFESMFRNVDANTIGNLFIDEAGQATPQSAVGAILRSKRIMAVGDPEQIKPVITLDPLVLNMLKIRFDLPEKYMTEDSSVQTLMDSASHYGFSKDNDT
;
A
#
# COMPACT_ATOMS: atom_id res chain seq x y z
N MET A 1 -8.85 33.04 20.00
CA MET A 1 -9.45 32.98 21.35
C MET A 1 -10.37 34.18 21.62
N GLU A 2 -10.42 35.20 20.74
CA GLU A 2 -11.27 36.40 20.92
C GLU A 2 -12.72 36.26 20.43
N ILE A 3 -13.04 35.34 19.51
CA ILE A 3 -14.42 35.19 18.98
C ILE A 3 -15.40 34.60 20.01
N ALA A 4 -14.90 33.89 21.03
CA ALA A 4 -15.74 33.41 22.13
C ALA A 4 -16.11 34.52 23.14
N ASN A 5 -15.23 35.52 23.29
CA ASN A 5 -15.41 36.59 24.27
C ASN A 5 -16.34 37.69 23.74
N GLU A 6 -16.34 38.00 22.45
CA GLU A 6 -17.23 39.03 21.87
C GLU A 6 -18.72 38.65 21.85
N ILE A 7 -19.06 37.40 22.17
CA ILE A 7 -20.44 36.92 22.29
C ILE A 7 -20.87 36.82 23.77
N ALA A 8 -19.92 36.86 24.70
CA ALA A 8 -20.17 36.83 26.13
C ALA A 8 -20.28 38.28 26.63
N GLY A 9 -21.51 38.77 26.74
CA GLY A 9 -21.79 40.05 27.39
C GLY A 9 -21.11 40.11 28.76
N ASP A 10 -20.49 41.26 29.00
CA ASP A 10 -19.68 41.58 30.17
C ASP A 10 -20.52 41.50 31.45
N SER A 11 -20.52 40.34 32.09
CA SER A 11 -20.96 40.19 33.47
C SER A 11 -19.86 39.41 34.19
N GLY A 12 -19.05 40.15 34.93
CA GLY A 12 -17.92 39.65 35.69
C GLY A 12 -18.27 38.44 36.55
N SER A 13 -17.26 37.57 36.69
CA SER A 13 -17.21 36.27 37.37
C SER A 13 -17.49 35.04 36.47
N ASN A 14 -16.40 34.30 36.23
CA ASN A 14 -16.22 33.02 35.54
C ASN A 14 -16.09 33.09 33.99
N PRO A 15 -14.91 32.78 33.39
CA PRO A 15 -14.74 32.63 31.92
C PRO A 15 -15.37 31.33 31.38
N SER A 16 -16.45 30.87 32.03
CA SER A 16 -17.03 29.55 31.92
C SER A 16 -18.41 29.67 31.31
N LYS A 17 -18.47 29.54 29.97
CA LYS A 17 -19.54 28.95 29.16
C LYS A 17 -19.24 29.18 27.67
N TRP A 18 -19.61 28.24 26.82
CA TRP A 18 -19.44 28.22 25.36
C TRP A 18 -20.16 29.37 24.60
N GLY A 19 -20.52 30.47 25.27
CA GLY A 19 -21.29 31.58 24.71
C GLY A 19 -22.61 31.12 24.10
N LEU A 20 -22.99 31.73 22.97
CA LEU A 20 -24.18 31.34 22.20
C LEU A 20 -23.97 30.08 21.34
N PHE A 21 -22.80 29.45 21.39
CA PHE A 21 -22.56 28.21 20.67
C PHE A 21 -23.31 27.02 21.31
N SER A 22 -23.45 27.03 22.63
CA SER A 22 -24.15 25.98 23.38
C SER A 22 -24.97 26.56 24.52
N LEU A 23 -26.26 26.21 24.58
CA LEU A 23 -27.16 26.62 25.66
C LEU A 23 -28.02 25.44 26.15
N ALA A 24 -28.42 25.48 27.42
CA ALA A 24 -29.38 24.54 27.95
C ALA A 24 -30.79 24.87 27.47
N GLY A 25 -31.54 23.85 27.07
CA GLY A 25 -32.97 23.88 26.79
C GLY A 25 -33.75 23.01 27.78
N GLY A 26 -34.85 22.42 27.30
CA GLY A 26 -35.70 21.52 28.08
C GLY A 26 -36.62 22.29 29.03
N LYS A 27 -36.21 22.44 30.30
CA LYS A 27 -37.02 23.08 31.35
C LYS A 27 -37.42 24.50 30.94
N TYR A 28 -38.62 24.93 31.34
CA TYR A 28 -39.16 26.24 30.97
C TYR A 28 -38.20 27.42 31.25
N SER A 29 -37.54 27.42 32.41
CA SER A 29 -36.54 28.43 32.77
C SER A 29 -35.38 28.49 31.76
N ASN A 30 -34.90 27.33 31.31
CA ASN A 30 -33.82 27.24 30.33
C ASN A 30 -34.27 27.72 28.95
N VAL A 31 -35.49 27.36 28.54
CA VAL A 31 -36.08 27.85 27.28
C VAL A 31 -36.23 29.37 27.31
N LYS A 32 -36.62 29.96 28.45
CA LYS A 32 -36.67 31.42 28.61
C LYS A 32 -35.29 32.06 28.41
N THR A 33 -34.25 31.51 29.07
CA THR A 33 -32.86 31.96 28.91
C THR A 33 -32.39 31.85 27.45
N LEU A 34 -32.73 30.76 26.77
CA LEU A 34 -32.44 30.55 25.35
C LEU A 34 -33.06 31.65 24.48
N ILE A 35 -34.31 32.00 24.74
CA ILE A 35 -35.02 33.05 23.99
C ILE A 35 -34.46 34.44 24.29
N GLU A 36 -34.15 34.75 25.55
CA GLU A 36 -33.48 35.99 25.94
C GLU A 36 -32.10 36.12 25.26
N ALA A 37 -31.35 35.04 25.17
CA ALA A 37 -30.06 34.99 24.49
C ALA A 37 -30.20 35.28 22.97
N LEU A 38 -31.23 34.73 22.32
CA LEU A 38 -31.54 35.04 20.91
C LEU A 38 -31.96 36.51 20.70
N LYS A 39 -32.72 37.09 21.64
CA LYS A 39 -33.08 38.51 21.59
C LYS A 39 -31.85 39.41 21.71
N LYS A 40 -30.93 39.08 22.62
CA LYS A 40 -29.62 39.76 22.73
C LYS A 40 -28.80 39.62 21.45
N MET A 41 -28.77 38.42 20.85
CA MET A 41 -28.11 38.20 19.56
C MET A 41 -28.70 39.09 18.46
N LEU A 42 -30.02 39.16 18.35
CA LEU A 42 -30.71 40.00 17.36
C LEU A 42 -30.38 41.47 17.56
N PHE A 43 -30.39 41.97 18.81
CA PHE A 43 -30.00 43.34 19.11
C PHE A 43 -28.56 43.62 18.67
N TYR A 44 -27.62 42.74 18.98
CA TYR A 44 -26.23 42.86 18.55
C TYR A 44 -26.11 42.87 17.01
N LEU A 45 -26.79 41.96 16.32
CA LEU A 45 -26.77 41.88 14.86
C LEU A 45 -27.38 43.13 14.20
N GLU A 46 -28.30 43.82 14.86
CA GLU A 46 -28.98 44.99 14.32
C GLU A 46 -28.25 46.30 14.62
N SER A 47 -27.65 46.41 15.81
CA SER A 47 -27.14 47.67 16.35
C SER A 47 -25.61 47.77 16.37
N GLU A 48 -24.90 46.64 16.47
CA GLU A 48 -23.47 46.63 16.80
C GLU A 48 -22.61 45.89 15.76
N TYR A 49 -23.15 44.86 15.10
CA TYR A 49 -22.38 44.01 14.20
C TYR A 49 -21.97 44.73 12.91
N GLN A 50 -20.68 44.69 12.61
CA GLN A 50 -20.12 45.13 11.33
C GLN A 50 -20.07 43.95 10.34
N PRO A 51 -20.78 44.02 9.20
CA PRO A 51 -20.81 42.93 8.24
C PRO A 51 -19.45 42.71 7.56
N ASN A 52 -19.08 41.45 7.36
CA ASN A 52 -17.92 41.05 6.60
C ASN A 52 -18.31 40.07 5.49
N PHE A 53 -18.56 40.59 4.29
CA PHE A 53 -18.94 39.78 3.12
C PHE A 53 -17.80 38.89 2.61
N ASN A 54 -16.54 39.20 2.92
CA ASN A 54 -15.39 38.38 2.54
C ASN A 54 -15.32 37.06 3.31
N VAL A 55 -16.03 36.93 4.44
CA VAL A 55 -16.00 35.74 5.29
C VAL A 55 -16.37 34.46 4.54
N TYR A 56 -17.28 34.55 3.56
CA TYR A 56 -17.66 33.41 2.72
C TYR A 56 -16.52 32.95 1.81
N LYS A 57 -15.78 33.90 1.23
CA LYS A 57 -14.62 33.62 0.39
C LYS A 57 -13.48 33.05 1.22
N GLU A 58 -13.15 33.69 2.34
CA GLU A 58 -12.14 33.23 3.30
C GLU A 58 -12.43 31.80 3.77
N TYR A 59 -13.69 31.51 4.13
CA TYR A 59 -14.08 30.16 4.54
C TYR A 59 -13.88 29.13 3.43
N ARG A 60 -14.25 29.44 2.17
CA ARG A 60 -14.05 28.51 1.05
C ARG A 60 -12.56 28.21 0.79
N GLU A 61 -11.71 29.23 0.86
CA GLU A 61 -10.27 29.08 0.69
C GLU A 61 -9.67 28.23 1.83
N LEU A 62 -10.02 28.52 3.08
CA LEU A 62 -9.59 27.72 4.22
C LEU A 62 -10.13 26.29 4.14
N HIS A 63 -11.38 26.09 3.75
CA HIS A 63 -11.99 24.78 3.61
C HIS A 63 -11.20 23.93 2.60
N HIS A 64 -10.91 24.48 1.43
CA HIS A 64 -10.10 23.80 0.42
C HIS A 64 -8.71 23.45 0.95
N SER A 65 -8.05 24.37 1.68
CA SER A 65 -6.74 24.08 2.28
C SER A 65 -6.77 22.93 3.30
N VAL A 66 -7.84 22.85 4.11
CA VAL A 66 -8.02 21.77 5.10
C VAL A 66 -8.37 20.46 4.42
N GLU A 67 -9.15 20.50 3.34
CA GLU A 67 -9.48 19.34 2.52
C GLU A 67 -8.23 18.72 1.89
N LEU A 68 -7.31 19.54 1.35
CA LEU A 68 -6.02 19.07 0.85
C LEU A 68 -5.20 18.38 1.95
N LEU A 69 -5.14 18.97 3.16
CA LEU A 69 -4.46 18.34 4.29
C LEU A 69 -5.11 17.02 4.70
N ARG A 70 -6.45 16.93 4.66
CA ARG A 70 -7.18 15.68 4.93
C ARG A 70 -6.82 14.61 3.91
N ASN A 71 -6.83 14.96 2.62
CA ASN A 71 -6.50 14.04 1.53
C ASN A 71 -5.05 13.53 1.63
N GLU A 72 -4.09 14.38 2.02
CA GLU A 72 -2.71 13.96 2.29
C GLU A 72 -2.62 12.92 3.43
N VAL A 73 -3.37 13.14 4.51
CA VAL A 73 -3.44 12.21 5.65
C VAL A 73 -4.11 10.90 5.24
N ASP A 74 -5.23 10.97 4.50
CA ASP A 74 -5.96 9.80 4.01
C ASP A 74 -5.09 8.95 3.06
N ALA A 75 -4.32 9.58 2.17
CA ALA A 75 -3.38 8.89 1.29
C ALA A 75 -2.33 8.11 2.10
N LYS A 76 -1.71 8.75 3.11
CA LYS A 76 -0.73 8.10 3.99
C LYS A 76 -1.36 7.03 4.87
N ALA A 77 -2.60 7.20 5.33
CA ALA A 77 -3.33 6.17 6.08
C ALA A 77 -3.59 4.93 5.21
N ASN A 78 -3.90 5.12 3.92
CA ASN A 78 -4.02 4.02 2.97
C ASN A 78 -2.66 3.35 2.69
N GLU A 79 -1.56 4.09 2.62
CA GLU A 79 -0.21 3.52 2.54
C GLU A 79 0.11 2.66 3.77
N TYR A 80 -0.22 3.14 4.97
CA TYR A 80 -0.07 2.38 6.21
C TYR A 80 -0.88 1.09 6.21
N ARG A 81 -2.16 1.16 5.80
CA ARG A 81 -3.03 -0.02 5.68
C ARG A 81 -2.42 -1.08 4.74
N ASN A 82 -1.71 -0.66 3.71
CA ASN A 82 -1.03 -1.53 2.75
C ASN A 82 0.40 -1.92 3.17
N LEU A 83 0.89 -1.48 4.32
CA LEU A 83 2.24 -1.79 4.80
C LEU A 83 2.49 -3.29 4.93
N PRO A 84 1.58 -4.13 5.49
CA PRO A 84 1.79 -5.58 5.57
C PRO A 84 2.01 -6.23 4.20
N VAL A 85 1.24 -5.80 3.19
CA VAL A 85 1.36 -6.30 1.81
C VAL A 85 2.72 -5.93 1.21
N ASN A 86 3.19 -4.69 1.43
CA ASN A 86 4.50 -4.28 0.94
C ASN A 86 5.66 -5.03 1.63
N ILE A 87 5.53 -5.32 2.93
CA ILE A 87 6.49 -6.14 3.68
C ILE A 87 6.51 -7.57 3.14
N GLN A 88 5.34 -8.18 2.94
CA GLN A 88 5.24 -9.52 2.34
C GLN A 88 5.89 -9.57 0.96
N LYS A 89 5.64 -8.57 0.11
CA LYS A 89 6.27 -8.47 -1.21
C LYS A 89 7.79 -8.39 -1.12
N LEU A 90 8.33 -7.62 -0.18
CA LEU A 90 9.78 -7.54 0.05
C LEU A 90 10.35 -8.90 0.49
N ASN A 91 9.68 -9.58 1.43
CA ASN A 91 10.11 -10.91 1.89
C ASN A 91 10.11 -11.93 0.74
N MET A 92 9.09 -11.92 -0.13
CA MET A 92 9.06 -12.77 -1.32
C MET A 92 10.21 -12.47 -2.29
N LEU A 93 10.57 -11.19 -2.48
CA LEU A 93 11.71 -10.80 -3.32
C LEU A 93 13.04 -11.24 -2.70
N ALA A 94 13.19 -11.12 -1.38
CA ALA A 94 14.37 -11.60 -0.67
C ALA A 94 14.55 -13.12 -0.83
N GLN A 95 13.49 -13.91 -0.61
CA GLN A 95 13.51 -15.36 -0.84
C GLN A 95 13.82 -15.74 -2.29
N LYS A 96 13.25 -15.01 -3.27
CA LYS A 96 13.55 -15.21 -4.70
C LYS A 96 15.01 -14.91 -5.03
N TYR A 97 15.60 -13.90 -4.40
CA TYR A 97 17.00 -13.55 -4.59
C TYR A 97 17.94 -14.61 -3.98
N GLU A 98 17.70 -14.99 -2.72
CA GLU A 98 18.49 -16.02 -2.02
C GLU A 98 18.46 -17.36 -2.78
N SER A 99 17.27 -17.82 -3.16
CA SER A 99 17.13 -19.06 -3.95
C SER A 99 17.73 -18.97 -5.36
N PHE A 100 17.85 -17.76 -5.93
CA PHE A 100 18.56 -17.55 -7.19
C PHE A 100 20.07 -17.61 -6.99
N GLU A 101 20.62 -16.97 -5.94
CA GLU A 101 22.05 -17.01 -5.65
C GLU A 101 22.55 -18.43 -5.40
N GLU A 102 21.84 -19.20 -4.57
CA GLU A 102 22.21 -20.59 -4.29
C GLU A 102 22.26 -21.45 -5.57
N LYS A 103 21.27 -21.28 -6.47
CA LYS A 103 21.26 -21.98 -7.76
C LYS A 103 22.35 -21.49 -8.69
N PHE A 104 22.61 -20.18 -8.71
CA PHE A 104 23.62 -19.58 -9.54
C PHE A 104 25.02 -20.07 -9.16
N GLU A 105 25.37 -20.09 -7.88
CA GLU A 105 26.66 -20.58 -7.40
C GLU A 105 26.89 -22.05 -7.78
N ASN A 106 25.87 -22.89 -7.57
CA ASN A 106 25.92 -24.30 -7.93
C ASN A 106 26.07 -24.52 -9.44
N GLU A 107 25.27 -23.85 -10.27
CA GLU A 107 25.36 -23.94 -11.73
C GLU A 107 26.68 -23.36 -12.26
N GLU A 108 27.19 -22.28 -11.67
CA GLU A 108 28.46 -21.66 -12.05
C GLU A 108 29.60 -22.62 -11.80
N ALA A 109 29.65 -23.24 -10.62
CA ALA A 109 30.67 -24.24 -10.27
C ALA A 109 30.67 -25.41 -11.25
N GLN A 110 29.48 -25.96 -11.57
CA GLN A 110 29.33 -27.07 -12.52
C GLN A 110 29.78 -26.70 -13.94
N LYS A 111 29.31 -25.56 -14.46
CA LYS A 111 29.65 -25.12 -15.83
C LYS A 111 31.13 -24.75 -15.94
N ARG A 112 31.68 -24.09 -14.92
CA ARG A 112 33.11 -23.76 -14.87
C ARG A 112 33.97 -25.03 -14.86
N TYR A 113 33.59 -26.05 -14.09
CA TYR A 113 34.26 -27.33 -14.09
C TYR A 113 34.26 -27.99 -15.47
N LEU A 114 33.12 -28.00 -16.17
CA LEU A 114 33.02 -28.57 -17.52
C LEU A 114 33.94 -27.88 -18.53
N VAL A 115 34.02 -26.55 -18.48
CA VAL A 115 34.93 -25.77 -19.33
C VAL A 115 36.39 -26.08 -19.01
N GLN A 116 36.76 -26.11 -17.73
CA GLN A 116 38.12 -26.46 -17.29
C GLN A 116 38.51 -27.89 -17.69
N LYS A 117 37.58 -28.83 -17.61
CA LYS A 117 37.79 -30.21 -18.06
C LYS A 117 38.06 -30.26 -19.55
N LYS A 118 37.24 -29.60 -20.38
CA LYS A 118 37.44 -29.52 -21.83
C LYS A 118 38.75 -28.83 -22.21
N GLU A 119 39.13 -27.80 -21.47
CA GLU A 119 40.43 -27.13 -21.64
C GLU A 119 41.59 -28.10 -21.35
N ALA A 120 41.52 -28.85 -20.25
CA ALA A 120 42.53 -29.83 -19.87
C ALA A 120 42.64 -30.96 -20.91
N ASP A 121 41.50 -31.49 -21.38
CA ASP A 121 41.43 -32.53 -22.42
C ASP A 121 42.08 -32.03 -23.73
N TYR A 122 41.76 -30.80 -24.16
CA TYR A 122 42.37 -30.16 -25.32
C TYR A 122 43.89 -30.01 -25.16
N ARG A 123 44.37 -29.46 -24.03
CA ARG A 123 45.80 -29.25 -23.78
C ARG A 123 46.57 -30.57 -23.74
N LEU A 124 45.99 -31.61 -23.16
CA LEU A 124 46.59 -32.95 -23.15
C LEU A 124 46.71 -33.51 -24.57
N LEU A 125 45.63 -33.43 -25.35
CA LEU A 125 45.61 -33.90 -26.74
C LEU A 125 46.60 -33.12 -27.61
N GLU A 126 46.65 -31.80 -27.47
CA GLU A 126 47.59 -30.93 -28.18
C GLU A 126 49.05 -31.32 -27.88
N SER A 127 49.38 -31.54 -26.61
CA SER A 127 50.71 -31.99 -26.20
C SER A 127 51.08 -33.35 -26.81
N GLN A 128 50.18 -34.34 -26.71
CA GLN A 128 50.39 -35.68 -27.27
C GLN A 128 50.55 -35.64 -28.80
N ASN A 129 49.73 -34.86 -29.49
CA ASN A 129 49.76 -34.74 -30.94
C ASN A 129 50.99 -33.96 -31.41
N LYS A 130 51.42 -32.90 -30.71
CA LYS A 130 52.69 -32.22 -31.00
C LYS A 130 53.88 -33.17 -30.93
N HIS A 131 53.94 -34.02 -29.89
CA HIS A 131 55.00 -35.03 -29.77
C HIS A 131 54.97 -36.05 -30.92
N LYS A 132 53.79 -36.55 -31.30
CA LYS A 132 53.64 -37.49 -32.42
C LYS A 132 53.99 -36.83 -33.77
N GLN A 133 53.54 -35.59 -33.98
CA GLN A 133 53.83 -34.81 -35.17
C GLN A 133 55.34 -34.55 -35.33
N ALA A 134 56.04 -34.21 -34.24
CA ALA A 134 57.49 -34.04 -34.27
C ALA A 134 58.22 -35.33 -34.70
N LYS A 135 57.76 -36.50 -34.21
CA LYS A 135 58.29 -37.81 -34.65
C LYS A 135 58.04 -38.06 -36.14
N LEU A 136 56.81 -37.87 -36.61
CA LEU A 136 56.44 -38.01 -38.02
C LEU A 136 57.25 -37.06 -38.91
N GLN A 137 57.53 -35.85 -38.43
CA GLN A 137 58.30 -34.85 -39.17
C GLN A 137 59.77 -35.25 -39.33
N LEU A 138 60.38 -35.86 -38.31
CA LEU A 138 61.71 -36.47 -38.40
C LEU A 138 61.73 -37.65 -39.38
N GLU A 139 60.71 -38.52 -39.34
CA GLU A 139 60.59 -39.65 -40.27
C GLU A 139 60.41 -39.19 -41.72
N LEU A 140 59.59 -38.16 -41.96
CA LEU A 140 59.43 -37.53 -43.26
C LEU A 140 60.75 -36.96 -43.79
N LEU A 141 61.54 -36.31 -42.94
CA LEU A 141 62.86 -35.76 -43.31
C LEU A 141 63.85 -36.86 -43.71
N ASN A 142 63.87 -37.97 -42.96
CA ASN A 142 64.67 -39.14 -43.28
C ASN A 142 64.20 -39.80 -44.60
N LEU A 143 62.88 -39.92 -44.79
CA LEU A 143 62.31 -40.45 -46.03
C LEU A 143 62.65 -39.56 -47.23
N ASP A 144 62.61 -38.25 -47.08
CA ASP A 144 62.97 -37.31 -48.14
C ASP A 144 64.43 -37.42 -48.53
N SER A 145 65.32 -37.60 -47.54
CA SER A 145 66.73 -37.89 -47.78
C SER A 145 66.91 -39.21 -48.57
N LYS A 146 66.20 -40.27 -48.19
CA LYS A 146 66.21 -41.57 -48.89
C LYS A 146 65.64 -41.51 -50.31
N ILE A 147 64.55 -40.77 -50.52
CA ILE A 147 63.94 -40.55 -51.84
C ILE A 147 64.91 -39.79 -52.73
N THR A 148 65.54 -38.73 -52.21
CA THR A 148 66.52 -37.92 -52.95
C THR A 148 67.70 -38.78 -53.40
N LEU A 149 68.29 -39.56 -52.49
CA LEU A 149 69.37 -40.50 -52.80
C LEU A 149 68.94 -41.54 -53.84
N ASN A 150 67.72 -42.09 -53.74
CA ASN A 150 67.22 -43.07 -54.72
C ASN A 150 66.91 -42.44 -56.09
N ARG A 151 66.54 -41.16 -56.15
CA ARG A 151 66.41 -40.42 -57.43
C ARG A 151 67.77 -40.22 -58.08
N GLU A 152 68.79 -39.87 -57.30
CA GLU A 152 70.16 -39.73 -57.80
C GLU A 152 70.72 -41.07 -58.31
N THR A 153 70.50 -42.18 -57.59
CA THR A 153 70.91 -43.51 -58.07
C THR A 153 70.14 -43.93 -59.31
N LEU A 154 68.84 -43.62 -59.40
CA LEU A 154 68.05 -43.86 -60.60
C LEU A 154 68.62 -43.09 -61.81
N ASN A 155 68.97 -41.81 -61.62
CA ASN A 155 69.58 -40.98 -62.68
C ASN A 155 70.91 -41.58 -63.17
N LYS A 156 71.80 -41.96 -62.25
CA LYS A 156 73.07 -42.63 -62.58
C LYS A 156 72.85 -43.95 -63.32
N ILE A 157 71.88 -44.76 -62.91
CA ILE A 157 71.54 -46.01 -63.60
C ILE A 157 70.97 -45.71 -64.99
N THR A 158 70.15 -44.66 -65.18
CA THR A 158 69.60 -44.31 -66.50
C THR A 158 70.66 -43.83 -67.49
N GLU A 159 71.68 -43.11 -67.01
CA GLU A 159 72.82 -42.63 -67.82
C GLU A 159 73.69 -43.78 -68.35
N GLN A 160 73.79 -44.89 -67.62
CA GLN A 160 74.57 -46.08 -67.99
C GLN A 160 73.84 -47.03 -68.96
N LYS A 161 73.15 -46.49 -69.97
CA LYS A 161 72.32 -47.29 -70.91
C LYS A 161 73.20 -48.16 -71.85
N PRO A 162 73.11 -49.50 -71.80
CA PRO A 162 73.98 -50.37 -72.59
C PRO A 162 73.62 -50.37 -74.10
N TRP A 163 74.65 -50.47 -74.96
CA TRP A 163 74.54 -50.45 -76.43
C TRP A 163 73.95 -51.77 -77.00
N PHE A 164 73.47 -51.76 -78.25
CA PHE A 164 72.42 -52.68 -78.74
C PHE A 164 72.74 -54.19 -78.70
N PHE A 165 74.01 -54.60 -78.58
CA PHE A 165 74.46 -56.01 -78.62
C PHE A 165 74.83 -56.65 -77.25
N GLU A 166 74.71 -55.96 -76.11
CA GLU A 166 75.09 -56.49 -74.78
C GLU A 166 73.93 -57.14 -73.99
N ILE A 167 73.45 -58.31 -74.40
CA ILE A 167 72.20 -58.95 -73.90
C ILE A 167 72.19 -59.17 -72.36
N ARG A 168 73.30 -59.63 -71.76
CA ARG A 168 73.41 -59.87 -70.29
C ARG A 168 73.35 -58.57 -69.48
N LYS A 169 74.06 -57.52 -69.90
CA LYS A 169 74.05 -56.20 -69.26
C LYS A 169 72.71 -55.49 -69.42
N LYS A 170 72.00 -55.70 -70.54
CA LYS A 170 70.63 -55.18 -70.78
C LYS A 170 69.61 -55.73 -69.78
N ARG A 171 69.73 -57.02 -69.41
CA ARG A 171 68.85 -57.69 -68.43
C ARG A 171 69.11 -57.19 -67.01
N PHE A 172 70.39 -57.05 -66.64
CA PHE A 172 70.82 -56.49 -65.35
C PHE A 172 70.42 -55.01 -65.21
N TYR A 173 70.64 -54.19 -66.24
CA TYR A 173 70.16 -52.80 -66.33
C TYR A 173 68.65 -52.70 -66.13
N LYS A 174 67.85 -53.48 -66.87
CA LYS A 174 66.38 -53.51 -66.71
C LYS A 174 65.94 -53.94 -65.31
N ASN A 175 66.58 -54.94 -64.72
CA ASN A 175 66.25 -55.42 -63.38
C ASN A 175 66.59 -54.37 -62.30
N ASN A 176 67.75 -53.71 -62.39
CA ASN A 176 68.14 -52.65 -61.47
C ASN A 176 67.27 -51.40 -61.61
N LEU A 177 66.89 -51.03 -62.84
CA LEU A 177 65.92 -49.96 -63.08
C LEU A 177 64.55 -50.30 -62.50
N LYS A 178 64.09 -51.54 -62.68
CA LYS A 178 62.80 -51.99 -62.13
C LYS A 178 62.82 -52.02 -60.60
N ALA A 179 63.90 -52.52 -60.01
CA ALA A 179 64.10 -52.55 -58.56
C ALA A 179 64.15 -51.13 -57.97
N CYS A 180 64.97 -50.24 -58.51
CA CYS A 180 65.10 -48.86 -58.04
C CYS A 180 63.78 -48.08 -58.20
N ARG A 181 63.07 -48.23 -59.33
CA ARG A 181 61.73 -47.64 -59.52
C ARG A 181 60.70 -48.19 -58.54
N HIS A 182 60.76 -49.48 -58.23
CA HIS A 182 59.86 -50.09 -57.25
C HIS A 182 60.12 -49.55 -55.84
N THR A 183 61.38 -49.45 -55.43
CA THR A 183 61.79 -48.86 -54.15
C THR A 183 61.37 -47.39 -54.05
N LEU A 184 61.56 -46.60 -55.11
CA LEU A 184 61.09 -45.22 -55.18
C LEU A 184 59.59 -45.11 -55.00
N LYS A 185 58.81 -45.96 -55.69
CA LYS A 185 57.35 -46.00 -55.56
C LYS A 185 56.90 -46.37 -54.15
N GLN A 186 57.60 -47.29 -53.49
CA GLN A 186 57.31 -47.67 -52.09
C GLN A 186 57.62 -46.53 -51.12
N LEU A 187 58.77 -45.85 -51.28
CA LEU A 187 59.15 -44.71 -50.45
C LEU A 187 58.19 -43.53 -50.66
N GLU A 188 57.79 -43.23 -51.90
CA GLU A 188 56.82 -42.18 -52.20
C GLU A 188 55.43 -42.51 -51.60
N ALA A 189 55.00 -43.78 -51.64
CA ALA A 189 53.76 -44.22 -50.98
C ALA A 189 53.83 -44.07 -49.46
N GLN A 190 54.96 -44.45 -48.83
CA GLN A 190 55.19 -44.25 -47.40
C GLN A 190 55.18 -42.76 -47.01
N LYS A 191 55.76 -41.89 -47.84
CA LYS A 191 55.73 -40.44 -47.63
C LYS A 191 54.31 -39.89 -47.61
N VAL A 192 53.48 -40.33 -48.57
CA VAL A 192 52.08 -39.92 -48.64
C VAL A 192 51.33 -40.37 -47.39
N SER A 193 51.52 -41.61 -46.94
CA SER A 193 50.92 -42.14 -45.71
C SER A 193 51.30 -41.34 -44.46
N LEU A 194 52.58 -41.06 -44.27
CA LEU A 194 53.06 -40.27 -43.11
C LEU A 194 52.51 -38.83 -43.14
N LYS A 195 52.36 -38.25 -44.34
CA LYS A 195 51.76 -36.93 -44.51
C LYS A 195 50.27 -36.93 -44.17
N THR A 196 49.52 -37.97 -44.54
CA THR A 196 48.11 -38.11 -44.15
C THR A 196 47.95 -38.26 -42.64
N ASP A 197 48.82 -39.04 -41.99
CA ASP A 197 48.78 -39.20 -40.52
C ASP A 197 49.08 -37.89 -39.79
N TYR A 198 50.05 -37.11 -40.30
CA TYR A 198 50.35 -35.78 -39.77
C TYR A 198 49.14 -34.84 -39.85
N GLN A 199 48.47 -34.81 -41.01
CA GLN A 199 47.27 -34.00 -41.25
C GLN A 199 46.10 -34.45 -40.38
N TYR A 200 45.92 -35.75 -40.20
CA TYR A 200 44.89 -36.32 -39.33
C TYR A 200 45.05 -35.86 -37.86
N LEU A 201 46.28 -35.93 -37.32
CA LEU A 201 46.56 -35.44 -35.97
C LEU A 201 46.34 -33.92 -35.82
N ALA A 202 46.64 -33.15 -36.89
CA ALA A 202 46.36 -31.72 -36.91
C ALA A 202 44.85 -31.44 -36.90
N GLY A 203 44.06 -32.23 -37.65
CA GLY A 203 42.59 -32.16 -37.66
C GLY A 203 41.99 -32.40 -36.28
N LEU A 204 42.37 -33.51 -35.63
CA LEU A 204 41.89 -33.86 -34.27
C LEU A 204 42.17 -32.77 -33.23
N THR A 205 43.36 -32.16 -33.29
CA THR A 205 43.73 -31.07 -32.37
C THR A 205 42.88 -29.82 -32.62
N THR A 206 42.60 -29.54 -33.90
CA THR A 206 41.76 -28.40 -34.30
C THR A 206 40.31 -28.59 -33.88
N GLU A 207 39.75 -29.79 -34.04
CA GLU A 207 38.41 -30.15 -33.59
C GLU A 207 38.26 -30.00 -32.08
N ALA A 208 39.19 -30.57 -31.30
CA ALA A 208 39.19 -30.44 -29.84
C ALA A 208 39.30 -28.97 -29.38
N LYS A 209 40.09 -28.16 -30.10
CA LYS A 209 40.19 -26.72 -29.85
C LYS A 209 38.86 -26.01 -30.07
N MET A 210 38.20 -26.27 -31.20
CA MET A 210 36.90 -25.68 -31.51
C MET A 210 35.84 -26.08 -30.48
N GLU A 211 35.82 -27.34 -30.03
CA GLU A 211 34.89 -27.78 -28.98
C GLU A 211 35.12 -27.04 -27.65
N PHE A 212 36.38 -26.86 -27.25
CA PHE A 212 36.73 -26.08 -26.06
C PHE A 212 36.28 -24.62 -26.20
N GLU A 213 36.64 -23.96 -27.30
CA GLU A 213 36.29 -22.57 -27.56
C GLU A 213 34.77 -22.37 -27.58
N GLN A 214 34.03 -23.29 -28.19
CA GLN A 214 32.57 -23.28 -28.18
C GLN A 214 32.02 -23.36 -26.74
N LYS A 215 32.52 -24.28 -25.92
CA LYS A 215 32.11 -24.41 -24.52
C LYS A 215 32.45 -23.17 -23.69
N GLN A 216 33.60 -22.56 -23.95
CA GLN A 216 34.01 -21.31 -23.32
C GLN A 216 33.05 -20.16 -23.66
N VAL A 217 32.63 -20.04 -24.92
CA VAL A 217 31.66 -19.04 -25.37
C VAL A 217 30.29 -19.27 -24.73
N GLU A 218 29.78 -20.51 -24.73
CA GLU A 218 28.51 -20.88 -24.08
C GLU A 218 28.50 -20.51 -22.59
N TYR A 219 29.59 -20.80 -21.87
CA TYR A 219 29.74 -20.43 -20.46
C TYR A 219 29.73 -18.91 -20.26
N ASN A 220 30.49 -18.16 -21.06
CA ASN A 220 30.56 -16.70 -20.94
C ASN A 220 29.20 -16.04 -21.23
N GLN A 221 28.48 -16.53 -22.24
CA GLN A 221 27.13 -16.05 -22.57
C GLN A 221 26.13 -16.33 -21.44
N TRP A 222 26.13 -17.57 -20.91
CA TRP A 222 25.29 -17.93 -19.77
C TRP A 222 25.60 -17.07 -18.55
N LYS A 223 26.89 -16.89 -18.21
CA LYS A 223 27.33 -16.12 -17.05
C LYS A 223 26.88 -14.65 -17.13
N LYS A 224 26.96 -14.06 -18.33
CA LYS A 224 26.45 -12.70 -18.58
C LYS A 224 24.94 -12.61 -18.33
N LEU A 225 24.15 -13.50 -18.93
CA LEU A 225 22.68 -13.50 -18.77
C LEU A 225 22.24 -13.75 -17.31
N ALA A 226 22.95 -14.63 -16.61
CA ALA A 226 22.70 -14.91 -15.20
C ALA A 226 23.00 -13.68 -14.33
N LYS A 227 24.12 -12.99 -14.58
CA LYS A 227 24.47 -11.75 -13.88
C LYS A 227 23.48 -10.62 -14.15
N ASP A 228 23.04 -10.46 -15.40
CA ASP A 228 21.98 -9.50 -15.76
C ASP A 228 20.65 -9.81 -15.05
N ARG A 229 20.37 -11.09 -14.76
CA ARG A 229 19.20 -11.50 -13.98
C ARG A 229 19.38 -11.22 -12.48
N GLN A 230 20.57 -11.47 -11.93
CA GLN A 230 20.92 -11.11 -10.54
C GLN A 230 20.72 -9.61 -10.30
N ASP A 231 21.27 -8.77 -11.18
CA ASP A 231 21.17 -7.31 -11.09
C ASP A 231 19.72 -6.80 -11.21
N ARG A 232 18.87 -7.48 -12.00
CA ARG A 232 17.43 -7.17 -12.08
C ARG A 232 16.72 -7.46 -10.75
N LEU A 233 16.94 -8.65 -10.18
CA LEU A 233 16.35 -9.01 -8.89
C LEU A 233 16.81 -8.08 -7.76
N LEU A 234 18.11 -7.74 -7.74
CA LEU A 234 18.66 -6.82 -6.75
C LEU A 234 18.07 -5.42 -6.86
N ARG A 235 17.89 -4.91 -8.09
CA ARG A 235 17.21 -3.62 -8.34
C ARG A 235 15.75 -3.63 -7.88
N GLU A 236 15.01 -4.69 -8.20
CA GLU A 236 13.61 -4.83 -7.76
C GLU A 236 13.49 -4.86 -6.24
N LYS A 237 14.36 -5.62 -5.56
CA LYS A 237 14.44 -5.66 -4.09
C LYS A 237 14.74 -4.28 -3.51
N SER A 238 15.80 -3.61 -4.00
CA SER A 238 16.20 -2.27 -3.52
C SER A 238 15.10 -1.22 -3.74
N LEU A 239 14.41 -1.25 -4.88
CA LEU A 239 13.30 -0.33 -5.14
C LEU A 239 12.13 -0.55 -4.16
N GLN A 240 11.83 -1.81 -3.84
CA GLN A 240 10.80 -2.15 -2.86
C GLN A 240 11.23 -1.76 -1.43
N GLU A 241 12.50 -1.90 -1.07
CA GLU A 241 13.07 -1.44 0.21
C GLU A 241 12.97 0.09 0.35
N ASN A 242 13.40 0.84 -0.67
CA ASN A 242 13.31 2.30 -0.70
C ASN A 242 11.85 2.79 -0.59
N LYS A 243 10.91 2.09 -1.23
CA LYS A 243 9.48 2.37 -1.12
C LYS A 243 9.00 2.18 0.32
N LEU A 244 9.38 1.06 0.96
CA LEU A 244 9.04 0.77 2.35
C LEU A 244 9.64 1.78 3.33
N GLU A 245 10.89 2.20 3.12
CA GLU A 245 11.50 3.27 3.93
C GLU A 245 10.74 4.57 3.81
N THR A 246 10.37 4.97 2.60
CA THR A 246 9.61 6.20 2.35
C THR A 246 8.27 6.15 3.09
N ILE A 247 7.54 5.04 2.99
CA ILE A 247 6.28 4.81 3.71
C ILE A 247 6.51 4.90 5.23
N LYS A 248 7.51 4.19 5.78
CA LYS A 248 7.84 4.21 7.22
C LYS A 248 8.18 5.62 7.73
N ARG A 249 8.97 6.38 6.98
CA ARG A 249 9.30 7.78 7.33
C ARG A 249 8.04 8.65 7.33
N GLY A 250 7.18 8.49 6.32
CA GLY A 250 5.89 9.18 6.25
C GLY A 250 4.98 8.87 7.45
N ILE A 251 4.90 7.59 7.84
CA ILE A 251 4.10 7.12 8.98
C ILE A 251 4.60 7.69 10.31
N ASN A 252 5.92 7.72 10.53
CA ASN A 252 6.49 8.25 11.77
C ASN A 252 6.07 9.71 12.04
N THR A 253 5.78 10.49 10.98
CA THR A 253 5.28 11.86 11.12
C THR A 253 3.79 11.94 11.53
N LEU A 254 3.00 10.90 11.30
CA LEU A 254 1.55 10.89 11.47
C LEU A 254 1.04 10.16 12.72
N ARG A 255 1.91 9.50 13.49
CA ARG A 255 1.55 8.72 14.69
C ARG A 255 0.34 7.80 14.42
N PRO A 256 0.51 6.69 13.68
CA PRO A 256 -0.59 5.81 13.31
C PRO A 256 -1.27 5.22 14.56
N LEU A 257 -2.51 4.77 14.40
CA LEU A 257 -3.22 4.02 15.45
C LEU A 257 -2.46 2.73 15.75
N ASP A 258 -2.02 2.56 16.99
CA ASP A 258 -1.37 1.34 17.47
C ASP A 258 -2.27 0.67 18.52
N LEU A 259 -3.02 -0.34 18.12
CA LEU A 259 -3.91 -1.08 19.03
C LEU A 259 -3.17 -1.98 20.02
N LYS A 260 -1.83 -2.08 19.94
CA LYS A 260 -1.02 -2.90 20.85
C LYS A 260 -0.69 -2.18 22.15
N VAL A 261 -0.85 -0.86 22.20
CA VAL A 261 -0.62 -0.10 23.44
C VAL A 261 -1.76 -0.32 24.43
N GLY A 262 -1.47 -0.23 25.72
CA GLY A 262 -2.50 -0.34 26.75
C GLY A 262 -3.59 0.73 26.61
N TYR A 263 -4.80 0.43 27.07
CA TYR A 263 -5.99 1.29 26.91
C TYR A 263 -5.77 2.75 27.32
N GLN A 264 -5.05 2.99 28.43
CA GLN A 264 -4.75 4.35 28.90
C GLN A 264 -3.91 5.15 27.91
N GLN A 265 -2.92 4.51 27.27
CA GLN A 265 -2.10 5.15 26.25
C GLN A 265 -2.91 5.36 24.97
N LEU A 266 -3.69 4.35 24.56
CA LEU A 266 -4.57 4.42 23.39
C LEU A 266 -5.54 5.62 23.48
N ARG A 267 -6.11 5.86 24.67
CA ARG A 267 -7.04 6.96 24.93
C ARG A 267 -6.40 8.35 24.75
N LEU A 268 -5.08 8.45 24.94
CA LEU A 268 -4.31 9.69 24.78
C LEU A 268 -3.73 9.85 23.38
N MET A 269 -3.91 8.86 22.49
CA MET A 269 -3.43 8.95 21.11
C MET A 269 -4.36 9.82 20.26
N ASP A 270 -3.76 10.65 19.42
CA ASP A 270 -4.40 11.38 18.34
C ASP A 270 -3.96 10.79 16.99
N PRO A 271 -4.47 9.60 16.61
CA PRO A 271 -4.00 8.94 15.41
C PRO A 271 -4.33 9.78 14.19
N TRP A 272 -3.38 9.90 13.25
CA TRP A 272 -3.54 10.60 11.97
C TRP A 272 -3.66 12.14 12.07
N PHE A 273 -3.86 12.70 13.26
CA PHE A 273 -4.06 14.13 13.45
C PHE A 273 -2.78 14.83 13.89
N THR A 274 -2.10 15.47 12.93
CA THR A 274 -0.96 16.35 13.25
C THR A 274 -1.42 17.64 13.89
N GLU A 275 -0.52 18.28 14.65
CA GLU A 275 -0.77 19.62 15.19
C GLU A 275 -1.10 20.64 14.09
N LYS A 276 -0.43 20.54 12.93
CA LYS A 276 -0.72 21.37 11.74
C LYS A 276 -2.19 21.22 11.31
N TYR A 277 -2.66 19.98 11.20
CA TYR A 277 -4.06 19.70 10.85
C TYR A 277 -5.02 20.23 11.92
N ARG A 278 -4.77 19.96 13.20
CA ARG A 278 -5.61 20.46 14.31
C ARG A 278 -5.72 21.98 14.31
N ARG A 279 -4.60 22.69 14.13
CA ARG A 279 -4.60 24.16 14.02
C ARG A 279 -5.41 24.64 12.80
N ALA A 280 -5.30 23.96 11.66
CA ALA A 280 -6.07 24.30 10.47
C ALA A 280 -7.57 24.02 10.63
N GLN A 281 -7.93 22.88 11.23
CA GLN A 281 -9.30 22.52 11.61
C GLN A 281 -9.91 23.55 12.56
N SER A 282 -9.19 23.97 13.59
CA SER A 282 -9.65 25.01 14.52
C SER A 282 -9.86 26.36 13.83
N ARG A 283 -8.96 26.77 12.94
CA ARG A 283 -9.14 28.00 12.14
C ARG A 283 -10.38 27.89 11.24
N LEU A 284 -10.57 26.76 10.57
CA LEU A 284 -11.73 26.52 9.72
C LEU A 284 -13.03 26.57 10.54
N PHE A 285 -13.05 25.95 11.72
CA PHE A 285 -14.20 25.99 12.63
C PHE A 285 -14.53 27.43 13.03
N ILE A 286 -13.53 28.21 13.44
CA ILE A 286 -13.72 29.63 13.79
C ILE A 286 -14.27 30.44 12.60
N ARG A 287 -13.74 30.22 11.39
CA ARG A 287 -14.27 30.86 10.18
C ARG A 287 -15.69 30.41 9.85
N ALA A 288 -16.05 29.16 10.10
CA ALA A 288 -17.42 28.66 9.95
C ALA A 288 -18.40 29.39 10.90
N LEU A 289 -17.97 29.70 12.13
CA LEU A 289 -18.77 30.54 13.04
C LEU A 289 -18.96 31.94 12.49
N GLY A 290 -17.92 32.53 11.88
CA GLY A 290 -18.00 33.81 11.18
C GLY A 290 -19.01 33.80 10.02
N VAL A 291 -18.97 32.76 9.18
CA VAL A 291 -19.94 32.54 8.09
C VAL A 291 -21.37 32.46 8.63
N ARG A 292 -21.59 31.71 9.71
CA ARG A 292 -22.90 31.62 10.38
C ARG A 292 -23.35 32.99 10.90
N LYS A 293 -22.47 33.73 11.58
CA LYS A 293 -22.76 35.07 12.10
C LYS A 293 -23.20 36.03 10.98
N GLN A 294 -22.45 36.05 9.88
CA GLN A 294 -22.78 36.84 8.70
C GLN A 294 -24.12 36.41 8.06
N PHE A 295 -24.37 35.11 7.94
CA PHE A 295 -25.64 34.60 7.41
C PHE A 295 -26.84 35.00 8.27
N LEU A 296 -26.70 34.96 9.59
CA LEU A 296 -27.75 35.40 10.52
C LEU A 296 -27.97 36.91 10.45
N TYR A 297 -26.91 37.71 10.27
CA TYR A 297 -27.02 39.15 10.03
C TYR A 297 -27.86 39.46 8.79
N GLU A 298 -27.54 38.82 7.66
CA GLU A 298 -28.25 38.99 6.39
C GLU A 298 -29.72 38.58 6.49
N ASN A 299 -30.03 37.61 7.36
CA ASN A 299 -31.37 37.03 7.53
C ASN A 299 -32.00 37.34 8.91
N ARG A 300 -31.60 38.45 9.55
CA ARG A 300 -32.02 38.79 10.92
C ARG A 300 -33.54 38.96 11.08
N ILE A 301 -34.25 39.38 10.04
CA ILE A 301 -35.71 39.51 10.04
C ILE A 301 -36.38 38.14 10.21
N GLN A 302 -35.83 37.11 9.58
CA GLN A 302 -36.31 35.74 9.59
C GLN A 302 -36.04 35.10 10.94
N LEU A 303 -34.85 35.33 11.51
CA LEU A 303 -34.54 34.93 12.88
C LEU A 303 -35.49 35.60 13.89
N ARG A 304 -35.78 36.90 13.75
CA ARG A 304 -36.74 37.60 14.62
C ARG A 304 -38.16 37.01 14.52
N LYS A 305 -38.62 36.70 13.31
CA LYS A 305 -39.90 36.02 13.08
C LYS A 305 -39.91 34.62 13.72
N ALA A 306 -38.82 33.87 13.59
CA ALA A 306 -38.67 32.55 14.21
C ALA A 306 -38.76 32.60 15.73
N VAL A 307 -38.05 33.54 16.38
CA VAL A 307 -38.14 33.76 17.84
C VAL A 307 -39.57 34.04 18.25
N LYS A 308 -40.27 34.94 17.53
CA LYS A 308 -41.68 35.28 17.82
C LYS A 308 -42.61 34.08 17.68
N VAL A 309 -42.43 33.25 16.65
CA VAL A 309 -43.21 32.02 16.45
C VAL A 309 -42.96 31.03 17.58
N TRP A 310 -41.70 30.85 17.98
CA TRP A 310 -41.32 29.93 19.05
C TRP A 310 -41.81 30.35 20.43
N GLU A 311 -41.88 31.66 20.72
CA GLU A 311 -42.50 32.15 21.96
C GLU A 311 -44.02 31.93 21.99
N ASN A 312 -44.66 31.92 20.82
CA ASN A 312 -46.12 31.89 20.70
C ASN A 312 -46.63 30.61 20.02
N GLN A 313 -46.03 29.45 20.30
CA GLN A 313 -46.35 28.18 19.61
C GLN A 313 -47.86 27.87 19.60
N ASN A 314 -48.56 28.13 20.71
CA ASN A 314 -50.00 27.86 20.83
C ASN A 314 -50.84 28.62 19.79
N LYS A 315 -50.40 29.82 19.38
CA LYS A 315 -51.08 30.62 18.34
C LYS A 315 -50.92 30.00 16.95
N TYR A 316 -49.78 29.36 16.68
CA TYR A 316 -49.45 28.85 15.34
C TYR A 316 -49.72 27.34 15.19
N LYS A 317 -50.00 26.63 16.28
CA LYS A 317 -50.19 25.18 16.30
C LYS A 317 -51.32 24.71 15.38
N LEU A 318 -52.45 25.41 15.39
CA LEU A 318 -53.64 25.02 14.62
C LEU A 318 -53.56 25.49 13.17
N ASP A 319 -53.18 26.74 12.95
CA ASP A 319 -53.27 27.37 11.63
C ASP A 319 -52.04 27.11 10.75
N SER A 320 -50.87 26.88 11.35
CA SER A 320 -49.60 26.79 10.61
C SER A 320 -48.50 26.04 11.37
N PRO A 321 -48.68 24.74 11.68
CA PRO A 321 -47.71 23.95 12.45
C PRO A 321 -46.30 23.91 11.83
N LYS A 322 -46.22 23.95 10.49
CA LYS A 322 -44.94 24.02 9.76
C LYS A 322 -44.08 25.23 10.15
N LEU A 323 -44.68 26.33 10.59
CA LEU A 323 -43.94 27.51 11.04
C LEU A 323 -43.16 27.24 12.32
N ILE A 324 -43.65 26.35 13.19
CA ILE A 324 -42.96 25.96 14.44
C ILE A 324 -41.68 25.19 14.11
N ASN A 325 -41.74 24.24 13.16
CA ASN A 325 -40.57 23.51 12.69
C ASN A 325 -39.55 24.44 12.01
N ASN A 326 -40.02 25.37 11.19
CA ASN A 326 -39.15 26.37 10.56
C ASN A 326 -38.52 27.30 11.60
N ALA A 327 -39.26 27.70 12.62
CA ALA A 327 -38.75 28.51 13.72
C ALA A 327 -37.64 27.77 14.48
N TRP A 328 -37.83 26.46 14.76
CA TRP A 328 -36.80 25.63 15.35
C TRP A 328 -35.52 25.60 14.50
N ASN A 329 -35.64 25.43 13.19
CA ASN A 329 -34.47 25.38 12.30
C ASN A 329 -33.66 26.69 12.37
N TRP A 330 -34.32 27.84 12.44
CA TRP A 330 -33.64 29.13 12.65
C TRP A 330 -33.00 29.25 14.03
N ILE A 331 -33.67 28.78 15.07
CA ILE A 331 -33.14 28.76 16.44
C ILE A 331 -31.91 27.86 16.54
N ASN A 332 -31.95 26.65 15.99
CA ASN A 332 -30.83 25.72 16.01
C ASN A 332 -29.69 26.16 15.07
N LEU A 333 -29.99 26.92 14.01
CA LEU A 333 -28.95 27.59 13.22
C LEU A 333 -28.23 28.67 14.03
N ALA A 334 -28.95 29.44 14.83
CA ALA A 334 -28.39 30.48 15.69
C ALA A 334 -27.62 29.90 16.89
N ILE A 335 -28.17 28.86 17.52
CA ILE A 335 -27.59 28.15 18.66
C ILE A 335 -27.39 26.67 18.25
N PRO A 336 -26.18 26.32 17.79
CA PRO A 336 -25.90 25.01 17.19
C PRO A 336 -26.11 23.84 18.15
N VAL A 337 -25.77 24.02 19.42
CA VAL A 337 -25.84 22.96 20.44
C VAL A 337 -26.86 23.37 21.50
N ILE A 338 -27.90 22.55 21.65
CA ILE A 338 -28.92 22.75 22.68
C ILE A 338 -29.05 21.45 23.47
N SER A 339 -28.72 21.50 24.77
CA SER A 339 -28.78 20.33 25.65
C SER A 339 -30.13 20.24 26.37
N SER A 340 -30.65 19.03 26.55
CA SER A 340 -31.86 18.77 27.33
C SER A 340 -31.82 17.35 27.88
N THR A 341 -32.47 17.12 29.02
CA THR A 341 -32.78 15.76 29.48
C THR A 341 -33.98 15.21 28.73
N PHE A 342 -34.13 13.88 28.65
CA PHE A 342 -35.28 13.24 27.99
C PHE A 342 -36.63 13.69 28.57
N ALA A 343 -36.74 13.77 29.90
CA ALA A 343 -37.97 14.23 30.57
C ALA A 343 -38.36 15.67 30.17
N SER A 344 -37.39 16.55 29.98
CA SER A 344 -37.68 17.95 29.60
C SER A 344 -37.85 18.13 28.10
N PHE A 345 -37.28 17.22 27.30
CA PHE A 345 -37.31 17.26 25.84
C PHE A 345 -38.75 17.22 25.32
N GLU A 346 -39.59 16.35 25.89
CA GLU A 346 -41.00 16.23 25.51
C GLU A 346 -41.74 17.57 25.63
N SER A 347 -41.54 18.29 26.74
CA SER A 347 -42.19 19.59 26.96
C SER A 347 -41.73 20.65 25.97
N MET A 348 -40.43 20.70 25.67
CA MET A 348 -39.83 21.70 24.78
C MET A 348 -40.23 21.47 23.32
N PHE A 349 -40.32 20.21 22.89
CA PHE A 349 -40.59 19.80 21.51
C PHE A 349 -42.02 19.27 21.30
N ARG A 350 -42.94 19.58 22.21
CA ARG A 350 -44.34 19.10 22.18
C ARG A 350 -45.03 19.34 20.84
N ASN A 351 -44.79 20.50 20.23
CA ASN A 351 -45.42 20.92 18.97
C ASN A 351 -44.47 20.82 17.76
N VAL A 352 -43.36 20.06 17.90
CA VAL A 352 -42.40 19.83 16.81
C VAL A 352 -42.63 18.45 16.22
N ASP A 353 -42.70 18.40 14.89
CA ASP A 353 -43.01 17.18 14.15
C ASP A 353 -41.84 16.19 14.13
N ALA A 354 -42.16 14.95 13.76
CA ALA A 354 -41.18 13.90 13.48
C ALA A 354 -40.15 14.36 12.43
N ASN A 355 -38.92 13.88 12.52
CA ASN A 355 -37.83 14.20 11.58
C ASN A 355 -37.52 15.69 11.40
N THR A 356 -37.80 16.55 12.39
CA THR A 356 -37.47 17.99 12.32
C THR A 356 -36.03 18.29 12.75
N ILE A 357 -35.53 17.60 13.77
CA ILE A 357 -34.21 17.81 14.34
C ILE A 357 -33.16 17.15 13.45
N GLY A 358 -32.10 17.90 13.10
CA GLY A 358 -31.08 17.42 12.18
C GLY A 358 -30.22 16.30 12.75
N ASN A 359 -29.67 16.51 13.95
CA ASN A 359 -28.78 15.56 14.64
C ASN A 359 -29.17 15.51 16.12
N LEU A 360 -29.30 14.30 16.66
CA LEU A 360 -29.46 14.02 18.08
C LEU A 360 -28.21 13.30 18.60
N PHE A 361 -27.63 13.83 19.65
CA PHE A 361 -26.55 13.20 20.40
C PHE A 361 -27.10 12.76 21.75
N ILE A 362 -26.98 11.47 22.04
CA ILE A 362 -27.38 10.87 23.33
C ILE A 362 -26.11 10.48 24.04
N ASP A 363 -25.83 11.16 25.14
CA ASP A 363 -24.76 10.78 26.06
C ASP A 363 -25.28 9.76 27.08
N GLU A 364 -24.40 8.96 27.64
CA GLU A 364 -24.72 7.89 28.61
C GLU A 364 -25.84 6.94 28.12
N ALA A 365 -25.81 6.59 26.84
CA ALA A 365 -26.86 5.78 26.19
C ALA A 365 -27.00 4.36 26.79
N GLY A 366 -25.97 3.85 27.45
CA GLY A 366 -26.00 2.60 28.23
C GLY A 366 -26.90 2.68 29.47
N GLN A 367 -27.09 3.89 30.03
CA GLN A 367 -27.94 4.15 31.20
C GLN A 367 -29.34 4.65 30.81
N ALA A 368 -29.55 5.04 29.55
CA ALA A 368 -30.82 5.54 29.06
C ALA A 368 -31.78 4.40 28.69
N THR A 369 -33.01 4.47 29.18
CA THR A 369 -34.06 3.53 28.77
C THR A 369 -34.58 3.89 27.37
N PRO A 370 -34.85 2.90 26.48
CA PRO A 370 -35.39 3.16 25.15
C PRO A 370 -36.68 4.00 25.16
N GLN A 371 -37.53 3.77 26.15
CA GLN A 371 -38.82 4.46 26.29
C GLN A 371 -38.64 5.95 26.59
N SER A 372 -37.59 6.32 27.34
CA SER A 372 -37.29 7.73 27.60
C SER A 372 -36.78 8.47 26.36
N ALA A 373 -36.05 7.76 25.48
CA ALA A 373 -35.43 8.37 24.30
C ALA A 373 -36.35 8.42 23.06
N VAL A 374 -37.42 7.62 23.01
CA VAL A 374 -38.27 7.45 21.83
C VAL A 374 -38.78 8.77 21.26
N GLY A 375 -39.18 9.72 22.12
CA GLY A 375 -39.68 11.03 21.69
C GLY A 375 -38.60 11.91 21.03
N ALA A 376 -37.35 11.79 21.47
CA ALA A 376 -36.22 12.49 20.88
C ALA A 376 -35.76 11.83 19.58
N ILE A 377 -35.76 10.49 19.55
CA ILE A 377 -35.42 9.68 18.38
C ILE A 377 -36.40 9.96 17.24
N LEU A 378 -37.72 9.90 17.49
CA LEU A 378 -38.76 10.11 16.48
C LEU A 378 -38.69 11.49 15.81
N ARG A 379 -38.23 12.50 16.55
CA ARG A 379 -38.12 13.88 16.05
C ARG A 379 -36.81 14.16 15.33
N SER A 380 -35.90 13.20 15.27
CA SER A 380 -34.53 13.38 14.78
C SER A 380 -34.26 12.60 13.49
N LYS A 381 -33.51 13.19 12.57
CA LYS A 381 -33.12 12.55 11.30
C LYS A 381 -31.91 11.62 11.42
N ARG A 382 -30.96 12.01 12.28
CA ARG A 382 -29.70 11.30 12.50
C ARG A 382 -29.43 11.25 14.00
N ILE A 383 -29.01 10.09 14.47
CA ILE A 383 -28.85 9.82 15.90
C ILE A 383 -27.46 9.25 16.11
N MET A 384 -26.75 9.79 17.10
CA MET A 384 -25.51 9.25 17.61
C MET A 384 -25.70 9.03 19.10
N ALA A 385 -25.61 7.78 19.53
CA ALA A 385 -25.61 7.41 20.93
C ALA A 385 -24.19 7.01 21.34
N VAL A 386 -23.75 7.54 22.47
CA VAL A 386 -22.48 7.17 23.10
C VAL A 386 -22.80 6.67 24.50
N GLY A 387 -22.29 5.50 24.82
CA GLY A 387 -22.40 4.91 26.14
C GLY A 387 -21.24 3.95 26.35
N ASP A 388 -20.90 3.76 27.63
CA ASP A 388 -19.91 2.77 28.03
C ASP A 388 -20.66 1.50 28.49
N PRO A 389 -20.57 0.38 27.74
CA PRO A 389 -21.29 -0.84 28.07
C PRO A 389 -20.74 -1.56 29.32
N GLU A 390 -19.63 -1.09 29.90
CA GLU A 390 -19.12 -1.55 31.20
C GLU A 390 -19.62 -0.70 32.38
N GLN A 391 -20.28 0.44 32.11
CA GLN A 391 -20.92 1.25 33.15
C GLN A 391 -22.31 0.70 33.53
N ILE A 392 -22.93 1.32 34.53
CA ILE A 392 -24.18 0.85 35.15
C ILE A 392 -25.31 0.75 34.10
N LYS A 393 -26.14 -0.28 34.22
CA LYS A 393 -27.34 -0.51 33.39
C LYS A 393 -28.42 0.57 33.63
N PRO A 394 -29.41 0.73 32.73
CA PRO A 394 -30.51 1.66 32.95
C PRO A 394 -31.25 1.33 34.25
N VAL A 395 -31.54 2.35 35.07
CA VAL A 395 -32.36 2.16 36.27
C VAL A 395 -33.82 2.03 35.85
N ILE A 396 -34.33 0.79 35.79
CA ILE A 396 -35.74 0.53 35.54
C ILE A 396 -36.48 0.49 36.89
N THR A 397 -37.46 1.36 37.06
CA THR A 397 -38.28 1.46 38.29
C THR A 397 -39.46 0.48 38.32
N LEU A 398 -39.72 -0.21 37.21
CA LEU A 398 -40.76 -1.22 37.07
C LEU A 398 -40.25 -2.59 37.51
N ASP A 399 -41.07 -3.31 38.25
CA ASP A 399 -40.79 -4.70 38.64
C ASP A 399 -40.62 -5.59 37.39
N PRO A 400 -39.60 -6.48 37.35
CA PRO A 400 -39.36 -7.36 36.22
C PRO A 400 -40.57 -8.23 35.83
N LEU A 401 -41.40 -8.62 36.81
CA LEU A 401 -42.65 -9.35 36.57
C LEU A 401 -43.66 -8.52 35.79
N VAL A 402 -43.74 -7.21 36.05
CA VAL A 402 -44.61 -6.29 35.32
C VAL A 402 -44.13 -6.13 33.88
N LEU A 403 -42.82 -6.01 33.66
CA LEU A 403 -42.25 -5.98 32.31
C LEU A 403 -42.55 -7.26 31.53
N ASN A 404 -42.43 -8.43 32.18
CA ASN A 404 -42.72 -9.70 31.56
C ASN A 404 -44.23 -9.86 31.23
N MET A 405 -45.12 -9.39 32.11
CA MET A 405 -46.56 -9.37 31.83
C MET A 405 -46.90 -8.47 30.63
N LEU A 406 -46.29 -7.28 30.54
CA LEU A 406 -46.47 -6.37 29.40
C LEU A 406 -45.92 -7.00 28.11
N LYS A 407 -44.76 -7.64 28.18
CA LYS A 407 -44.14 -8.37 27.07
C LYS A 407 -45.09 -9.43 26.49
N ILE A 408 -45.66 -10.28 27.35
CA ILE A 408 -46.62 -11.32 26.94
C ILE A 408 -47.91 -10.70 26.41
N ARG A 409 -48.44 -9.66 27.08
CA ARG A 409 -49.73 -9.06 26.73
C ARG A 409 -49.73 -8.36 25.37
N PHE A 410 -48.61 -7.76 24.99
CA PHE A 410 -48.45 -6.97 23.76
C PHE A 410 -47.59 -7.67 22.69
N ASP A 411 -47.22 -8.94 22.91
CA ASP A 411 -46.39 -9.74 22.00
C ASP A 411 -45.10 -9.01 21.57
N LEU A 412 -44.40 -8.45 22.57
CA LEU A 412 -43.20 -7.63 22.31
C LEU A 412 -41.95 -8.51 22.22
N PRO A 413 -41.08 -8.30 21.21
CA PRO A 413 -39.79 -8.96 21.14
C PRO A 413 -38.93 -8.67 22.37
N GLU A 414 -38.23 -9.68 22.86
CA GLU A 414 -37.43 -9.63 24.09
C GLU A 414 -36.46 -8.46 24.14
N LYS A 415 -35.78 -8.18 23.03
CA LYS A 415 -34.81 -7.10 22.88
C LYS A 415 -35.31 -5.68 23.22
N TYR A 416 -36.63 -5.44 23.29
CA TYR A 416 -37.20 -4.11 23.53
C TYR A 416 -37.69 -3.88 24.98
N MET A 417 -37.84 -4.95 25.78
CA MET A 417 -38.34 -4.89 27.14
C MET A 417 -37.66 -5.93 28.04
N THR A 418 -36.35 -5.74 28.26
CA THR A 418 -35.57 -6.42 29.31
C THR A 418 -34.89 -5.40 30.23
N GLU A 419 -34.46 -5.83 31.41
CA GLU A 419 -33.62 -5.02 32.32
C GLU A 419 -32.32 -4.52 31.66
N ASP A 420 -31.85 -5.26 30.66
CA ASP A 420 -30.61 -4.97 29.92
C ASP A 420 -30.86 -4.10 28.67
N SER A 421 -32.12 -3.81 28.34
CA SER A 421 -32.48 -3.01 27.17
C SER A 421 -32.16 -1.53 27.41
N SER A 422 -31.05 -1.06 26.84
CA SER A 422 -30.67 0.35 26.82
C SER A 422 -30.78 0.96 25.42
N VAL A 423 -30.76 2.29 25.32
CA VAL A 423 -30.67 2.98 24.03
C VAL A 423 -29.46 2.50 23.23
N GLN A 424 -28.33 2.28 23.90
CA GLN A 424 -27.11 1.79 23.27
C GLN A 424 -27.32 0.41 22.64
N THR A 425 -27.81 -0.59 23.38
CA THR A 425 -28.01 -1.96 22.87
C THR A 425 -28.92 -2.00 21.64
N LEU A 426 -30.00 -1.21 21.64
CA LEU A 426 -30.90 -1.12 20.49
C LEU A 426 -30.25 -0.41 19.31
N MET A 427 -29.50 0.67 19.55
CA MET A 427 -28.79 1.37 18.49
C MET A 427 -27.67 0.54 17.88
N ASP A 428 -26.92 -0.21 18.69
CA ASP A 428 -25.90 -1.15 18.22
C ASP A 428 -26.52 -2.22 17.31
N SER A 429 -27.70 -2.76 17.69
CA SER A 429 -28.42 -3.75 16.87
C SER A 429 -28.97 -3.20 15.55
N ALA A 430 -29.27 -1.91 15.49
CA ALA A 430 -29.91 -1.26 14.33
C ALA A 430 -28.90 -0.54 13.42
N SER A 431 -27.67 -0.32 13.89
CA SER A 431 -26.65 0.48 13.19
C SER A 431 -25.69 -0.39 12.38
N HIS A 432 -25.08 0.19 11.35
CA HIS A 432 -24.02 -0.47 10.59
C HIS A 432 -22.72 -0.64 11.42
N TYR A 433 -22.53 0.22 12.41
CA TYR A 433 -21.43 0.18 13.37
C TYR A 433 -22.04 0.11 14.77
N GLY A 434 -21.61 -0.83 15.58
CA GLY A 434 -22.09 -1.01 16.94
C GLY A 434 -21.18 -1.94 17.74
N PHE A 435 -21.39 -1.96 19.04
CA PHE A 435 -20.71 -2.87 19.96
C PHE A 435 -21.53 -4.16 20.14
N SER A 436 -20.85 -5.31 20.12
CA SER A 436 -21.42 -6.61 20.47
C SER A 436 -20.51 -7.27 21.50
N LYS A 437 -21.07 -7.77 22.60
CA LYS A 437 -20.38 -8.73 23.47
C LYS A 437 -20.61 -10.11 22.89
N ASP A 438 -19.55 -10.82 22.56
CA ASP A 438 -19.65 -12.26 22.38
C ASP A 438 -19.87 -12.88 23.77
N ASN A 439 -20.91 -13.70 23.93
CA ASN A 439 -21.29 -14.31 25.21
C ASN A 439 -20.29 -15.39 25.69
N ASP A 440 -19.13 -15.53 25.06
CA ASP A 440 -18.15 -16.61 25.30
C ASP A 440 -16.79 -16.13 25.87
N THR A 441 -16.72 -14.91 26.44
CA THR A 441 -15.56 -14.45 27.24
C THR A 441 -15.96 -13.70 28.50
#